data_AF-A0A1C5RJ93-F1
#
_entry.id   AF-A0A1C5RJ93-F1
#
_cell.length_a   1.000
_cell.length_b   1.000
_cell.length_c   1.000
_cell.angle_alpha   90.00
_cell.angle_beta   90.00
_cell.angle_gamma   90.00
#
_symmetry.space_group_name_H-M   'P 1'
#
loop_
_entity.id
_entity.type
_entity.pdbx_description
1 polymer ?
#
loop_
_entity_poly.entity_id
_entity_poly.type
_entity_poly.pdbx_seq_one_letter_code
_entity_poly.pdbx_strand_id
1 'polypeptide(L)' 'MRVLLGTTNPSKVKRFSDLLKGYDIEFITLRDIEVIEEPKERIILYD' A
#
# COMPACT_ATOMS: atom_id res chain seq x y z
N MET A 1 -15.90 -0.29 0.57
CA MET A 1 -15.00 -0.02 1.74
C MET A 1 -13.69 0.59 1.25
N ARG A 2 -13.10 1.57 1.97
CA ARG A 2 -11.82 2.18 1.58
C ARG A 2 -10.64 1.52 2.31
N VAL A 3 -9.60 1.15 1.57
CA VAL A 3 -8.39 0.50 2.12
C VAL A 3 -7.16 1.27 1.68
N LEU A 4 -6.32 1.68 2.64
CA LEU A 4 -5.02 2.27 2.35
C LEU A 4 -3.99 1.18 2.08
N LEU A 5 -3.36 1.22 0.91
CA LEU A 5 -2.17 0.44 0.59
C LEU A 5 -0.93 1.21 1.07
N GLY A 6 -0.36 0.75 2.20
CA GLY A 6 0.84 1.30 2.81
C GLY A 6 2.13 1.01 2.04
N THR A 7 2.16 1.32 0.75
CA THR A 7 3.30 1.07 -0.15
C THR A 7 3.36 2.14 -1.24
N THR A 8 4.55 2.64 -1.55
CA THR A 8 4.80 3.50 -2.72
C THR A 8 5.13 2.69 -3.99
N ASN A 9 5.36 1.38 -3.86
CA ASN A 9 5.69 0.48 -4.96
C ASN A 9 4.46 0.17 -5.85
N PRO A 10 4.46 0.57 -7.13
CA PRO A 10 3.30 0.42 -8.03
C PRO A 10 2.96 -1.04 -8.33
N SER A 11 3.93 -1.95 -8.32
CA SER A 11 3.69 -3.38 -8.57
C SER A 11 2.82 -4.02 -7.48
N LYS A 12 2.93 -3.53 -6.22
CA LYS A 12 2.09 -3.99 -5.12
C LYS A 12 0.65 -3.47 -5.29
N VAL A 13 0.48 -2.22 -5.70
CA VAL A 13 -0.84 -1.63 -6.01
C VAL A 13 -1.55 -2.47 -7.07
N LYS A 14 -0.89 -2.71 -8.22
CA LYS A 14 -1.47 -3.52 -9.30
C LYS A 14 -1.87 -4.91 -8.83
N ARG A 15 -1.01 -5.59 -8.06
CA ARG A 15 -1.27 -6.94 -7.55
C ARG A 15 -2.54 -7.01 -6.70
N PHE A 16 -2.74 -6.06 -5.78
CA PHE A 16 -3.93 -6.06 -4.91
C PHE A 16 -5.20 -5.63 -5.66
N SER A 17 -5.10 -4.67 -6.58
CA SER A 17 -6.21 -4.30 -7.47
C SER A 17 -6.68 -5.48 -8.32
N ASP A 18 -5.74 -6.25 -8.88
CA ASP A 18 -6.07 -7.44 -9.68
C ASP A 18 -6.66 -8.56 -8.81
N LEU A 19 -6.07 -8.82 -7.63
CA LEU A 19 -6.50 -9.88 -6.71
C LEU A 19 -7.92 -9.66 -6.16
N LEU A 20 -8.27 -8.40 -5.87
CA LEU A 20 -9.54 -8.03 -5.26
C LEU A 20 -10.51 -7.40 -6.28
N LYS A 21 -10.27 -7.64 -7.57
CA LYS A 21 -11.17 -7.22 -8.63
C LYS A 21 -12.54 -7.88 -8.46
N GLY A 22 -13.59 -7.06 -8.47
CA GLY A 22 -14.98 -7.50 -8.31
C GLY A 22 -15.53 -7.41 -6.88
N TYR A 23 -14.68 -7.11 -5.89
CA TYR A 23 -15.14 -6.70 -4.57
C TYR A 23 -15.42 -5.20 -4.54
N ASP A 24 -16.36 -4.76 -3.70
CA ASP A 24 -16.66 -3.34 -3.45
C ASP A 24 -15.59 -2.70 -2.53
N ILE A 25 -14.38 -2.60 -3.07
CA ILE A 25 -13.20 -2.05 -2.39
C ILE A 25 -12.62 -0.92 -3.24
N GLU A 26 -12.44 0.23 -2.60
CA GLU A 26 -11.71 1.36 -3.15
C GLU A 26 -10.31 1.38 -2.51
N PHE A 27 -9.27 1.24 -3.32
CA PHE A 27 -7.90 1.38 -2.84
C PHE A 27 -7.46 2.84 -2.86
N ILE A 28 -6.92 3.28 -1.74
CA ILE A 28 -6.17 4.54 -1.59
C ILE A 28 -4.70 4.15 -1.46
N THR A 29 -3.79 4.93 -2.02
CA THR A 29 -2.34 4.73 -1.93
C THR A 29 -1.69 5.77 -1.02
N LEU A 30 -0.45 5.52 -0.61
CA LEU A 30 0.36 6.51 0.12
C LEU A 30 0.49 7.84 -0.64
N ARG A 31 0.49 7.82 -1.98
CA ARG A 31 0.57 9.03 -2.80
C ARG A 31 -0.68 9.89 -2.71
N ASP A 32 -1.85 9.27 -2.54
CA ASP A 32 -3.12 9.98 -2.42
C ASP A 32 -3.24 10.75 -1.09
N ILE A 33 -2.37 10.44 -0.12
CA ILE A 33 -2.26 11.12 1.17
C ILE A 33 -0.92 11.85 1.33
N GLU A 34 -0.25 12.17 0.21
CA GLU A 34 0.99 12.95 0.15
C GLU A 34 2.20 12.29 0.85
N VAL A 35 2.15 10.98 1.11
CA VAL A 35 3.29 10.19 1.56
C VAL A 35 4.04 9.67 0.34
N ILE A 36 5.02 10.46 -0.10
CA ILE A 36 5.84 10.19 -1.29
C ILE A 36 7.16 9.47 -0.98
N GLU A 37 7.65 9.58 0.25
CA GLU A 37 8.87 8.91 0.69
C GLU A 37 8.56 7.53 1.25
N GLU A 38 9.37 6.54 0.87
CA GLU A 38 9.30 5.21 1.46
C GLU A 38 9.83 5.29 2.91
N PRO A 39 9.06 4.86 3.91
CA PRO A 39 9.53 4.88 5.29
C PRO A 39 10.75 3.97 5.42
N LYS A 40 11.77 4.42 6.14
CA LYS A 40 12.94 3.58 6.44
C LYS A 40 12.49 2.35 7.22
N GLU A 41 12.79 1.16 6.69
CA GLU A 41 12.59 -0.08 7.42
C GLU A 41 13.38 -0.04 8.72
N ARG A 42 12.69 -0.20 9.85
CA ARG A 42 13.35 -0.37 11.13
C ARG A 42 13.55 -1.87 11.36
N ILE A 43 14.78 -2.34 11.15
CA ILE A 43 15.17 -3.69 11.54
C ILE A 43 15.25 -3.71 13.07
N ILE A 44 14.28 -4.38 13.71
CA ILE A 44 14.38 -4.69 15.14
C ILE A 44 15.16 -6.00 15.22
N LEU A 45 16.43 -5.91 15.60
CA LEU A 45 17.19 -7.07 16.03
C LEU A 45 16.75 -7.37 17.47
N TYR A 46 16.14 -8.53 17.68
CA TYR A 46 15.94 -9.05 19.03
C TYR A 46 17.29 -9.59 19.52
N ASP A 47 17.75 -9.13 20.68
CA ASP A 47 18.86 -9.75 21.41
C ASP A 47 18.49 -11.15 21.92
#